data_AF-A0A3M1X2Y6-F1
#
_entry.id   AF-A0A3M1X2Y6-F1
#
_cell.length_a   1.000
_cell.length_b   1.000
_cell.length_c   1.000
_cell.angle_alpha   90.00
_cell.angle_beta   90.00
_cell.angle_gamma   90.00
#
_symmetry.space_group_name_H-M   'P 1'
#
loop_
_entity.id
_entity.type
_entity.pdbx_description
1 polymer ?
#
loop_
_entity_poly.entity_id
_entity_poly.type
_entity_poly.pdbx_seq_one_letter_code
_entity_poly.pdbx_strand_id
1 'polypeptide(L)' 'MTLKRVRFLQNLLAFVGLEGRLRLEWISSAEAQRFAMIAREFTEEIQTLGPSPITLR' A
#
# COMPACT_ATOMS: atom_id res chain seq x y z
N MET A 1 -9.03 -14.97 -4.68
CA MET A 1 -8.86 -14.92 -3.21
C MET A 1 -8.09 -13.71 -2.74
N THR A 2 -6.99 -13.32 -3.41
CA THR A 2 -6.12 -12.19 -3.04
C THR A 2 -6.87 -10.86 -2.84
N LEU A 3 -7.68 -10.43 -3.81
CA LEU A 3 -8.42 -9.16 -3.71
C LEU A 3 -9.32 -9.09 -2.46
N LYS A 4 -10.03 -10.19 -2.14
CA LYS A 4 -10.88 -10.25 -0.94
C LYS A 4 -10.05 -10.10 0.35
N ARG A 5 -8.89 -10.75 0.42
CA ARG A 5 -7.99 -10.67 1.58
C ARG A 5 -7.39 -9.27 1.74
N VAL A 6 -6.93 -8.66 0.64
CA VAL A 6 -6.36 -7.31 0.68
C VAL A 6 -7.41 -6.28 1.08
N ARG A 7 -8.63 -6.34 0.52
CA ARG A 7 -9.71 -5.42 0.93
C ARG A 7 -10.06 -5.56 2.41
N PHE A 8 -10.14 -6.79 2.92
CA PHE A 8 -10.34 -7.02 4.34
C PHE A 8 -9.23 -6.37 5.18
N LEU A 9 -7.97 -6.56 4.78
CA LEU A 9 -6.83 -5.98 5.48
C LEU A 9 -6.81 -4.44 5.39
N GLN A 10 -7.17 -3.85 4.24
CA GLN A 10 -7.31 -2.40 4.09
C GLN A 10 -8.35 -1.84 5.08
N ASN A 11 -9.50 -2.51 5.23
CA ASN A 11 -10.51 -2.12 6.20
C ASN A 11 -10.00 -2.24 7.64
N LEU A 12 -9.26 -3.31 7.96
CA LEU A 12 -8.66 -3.49 9.29
C LEU A 12 -7.62 -2.41 9.59
N LEU A 13 -6.76 -2.08 8.64
CA LEU A 13 -5.77 -1.02 8.78
C LEU A 13 -6.43 0.34 8.98
N ALA A 14 -7.49 0.64 8.22
CA ALA A 14 -8.27 1.86 8.43
C ALA A 14 -8.88 1.90 9.83
N PHE A 15 -9.44 0.78 10.33
CA PHE A 15 -10.00 0.69 11.67
C PHE A 15 -8.99 1.00 12.79
N VAL A 16 -7.71 0.66 12.60
CA VAL A 16 -6.64 0.95 13.58
C VAL A 16 -5.87 2.25 13.29
N GLY A 17 -6.36 3.10 12.39
CA GLY A 17 -5.73 4.39 12.08
C GLY A 17 -4.50 4.32 11.16
N LEU A 18 -4.36 3.24 10.39
CA LEU A 18 -3.28 3.00 9.42
C LEU A 18 -3.77 3.03 7.97
N GLU A 19 -4.83 3.78 7.69
CA GLU A 19 -5.40 3.92 6.35
C GLU A 19 -4.37 4.41 5.33
N GLY A 20 -4.53 4.01 4.06
CA GLY A 20 -3.65 4.42 2.96
C GLY A 20 -2.29 3.73 2.93
N ARG A 21 -1.92 2.95 3.95
CA ARG A 21 -0.60 2.28 4.03
C ARG A 21 -0.51 0.92 3.32
N LEU A 22 -1.56 0.51 2.61
CA LEU A 22 -1.61 -0.75 1.84
C LEU A 22 -2.34 -0.56 0.51
N ARG A 23 -1.62 -0.83 -0.59
CA ARG A 23 -2.14 -0.75 -1.96
C ARG A 23 -1.88 -2.06 -2.72
N LEU A 24 -2.84 -2.48 -3.54
CA LEU A 24 -2.71 -3.65 -4.43
C LEU A 24 -2.78 -3.19 -5.87
N GLU A 25 -1.76 -3.54 -6.65
CA GLU A 25 -1.66 -3.24 -8.07
C GLU A 25 -1.30 -4.51 -8.83
N TRP A 26 -2.02 -4.79 -9.91
CA TRP A 26 -1.74 -5.91 -10.81
C TRP A 26 -0.87 -5.38 -11.94
N ILE A 27 0.36 -5.88 -12.03
CA ILE A 27 1.36 -5.44 -13.00
C ILE A 27 1.99 -6.68 -13.60
N SER A 28 1.98 -6.79 -14.92
CA SER A 28 2.63 -7.87 -15.66
C SER A 28 4.14 -7.63 -15.78
N SER A 29 4.88 -8.67 -16.16
CA SER A 29 6.34 -8.56 -16.39
C SER A 29 6.72 -7.63 -17.55
N ALA A 30 5.77 -7.28 -18.42
CA ALA A 30 5.99 -6.36 -19.54
C ALA A 30 5.80 -4.87 -19.16
N GLU A 31 5.31 -4.58 -17.96
CA GLU A 31 4.89 -3.23 -17.54
C GLU A 31 5.91 -2.56 -16.59
N ALA A 32 7.21 -2.68 -16.87
CA ALA A 32 8.27 -2.19 -15.99
C ALA A 32 8.17 -0.67 -15.68
N GLN A 33 7.86 0.15 -16.69
CA GLN A 33 7.67 1.59 -16.52
C GLN A 33 6.49 1.91 -15.60
N ARG A 34 5.40 1.16 -15.71
CA ARG A 34 4.22 1.33 -14.84
C ARG A 34 4.54 0.93 -13.41
N PHE A 35 5.31 -0.16 -13.21
CA PHE A 35 5.80 -0.52 -11.89
C PHE A 35 6.61 0.59 -11.25
N ALA A 36 7.59 1.15 -11.96
CA ALA A 36 8.43 2.23 -11.43
C ALA A 36 7.60 3.47 -11.06
N MET A 37 6.63 3.84 -11.89
CA MET A 37 5.70 4.95 -11.63
C MET A 37 4.87 4.70 -10.36
N ILE A 38 4.18 3.57 -10.28
CA ILE A 38 3.33 3.21 -9.13
C ILE A 38 4.16 3.12 -7.84
N ALA A 39 5.35 2.51 -7.90
CA ALA A 39 6.22 2.39 -6.74
C ALA A 39 6.66 3.77 -6.23
N ARG A 40 6.96 4.70 -7.15
CA ARG A 40 7.30 6.08 -6.81
C ARG A 40 6.11 6.81 -6.19
N GLU A 41 4.95 6.80 -6.83
CA GLU A 41 3.73 7.45 -6.34
C GLU A 41 3.37 6.94 -4.94
N PHE A 42 3.34 5.63 -4.75
CA PHE A 42 3.01 5.06 -3.45
C PHE A 42 4.08 5.38 -2.39
N THR A 43 5.35 5.49 -2.78
CA THR A 43 6.41 5.95 -1.86
C THR A 43 6.18 7.40 -1.43
N GLU A 44 5.79 8.29 -2.34
CA GLU A 44 5.47 9.69 -2.05
C GLU A 44 4.22 9.81 -1.14
N GLU A 45 3.19 8.98 -1.38
CA GLU A 45 2.01 8.87 -0.51
C GLU A 45 2.41 8.45 0.92
N ILE A 46 3.23 7.40 1.07
CA ILE A 46 3.69 6.93 2.39
C ILE A 46 4.54 7.99 3.11
N GLN A 47 5.40 8.71 2.39
CA GLN A 47 6.18 9.81 2.96
C GLN A 47 5.28 10.92 3.51
N THR A 48 4.20 11.24 2.79
CA THR A 48 3.22 12.26 3.22
C THR A 48 2.48 11.82 4.49
N LEU A 49 2.17 10.53 4.62
CA LEU A 49 1.55 9.97 5.83
C LEU A 49 2.50 9.92 7.05
N GLY A 50 3.80 10.14 6.85
CA GLY A 50 4.80 10.08 7.90
C GLY A 50 5.09 8.64 8.40
N PRO A 51 6.00 8.50 9.37
CA PRO A 51 6.42 7.20 9.89
C PRO A 51 5.24 6.42 10.48
N SER A 52 5.33 5.08 10.43
CA SER A 52 4.32 4.22 11.06
C SER A 52 4.28 4.46 12.58
N PRO A 53 3.10 4.61 13.18
CA PRO A 53 2.95 4.73 14.63
C PRO A 53 3.20 3.39 15.36
N ILE A 54 3.29 2.27 14.63
CA ILE A 54 3.69 0.98 15.19
C ILE A 54 5.22 0.88 15.12
N THR A 55 5.86 0.92 16.28
CA THR A 55 7.28 0.56 16.42
C THR A 55 7.38 -0.93 16.73
N LEU A 56 8.17 -1.66 15.94
CA LEU A 56 8.58 -3.02 16.32
C LEU A 56 9.47 -2.89 17.57
N ARG A 57 8.96 -3.35 18.71
CA ARG A 57 9.77 -3.61 19.91
C ARG A 57 10.35 -5.01 19.86
#